data_AF-A0A418XHU0-F1
#
_entry.id   AF-A0A418XHU0-F1
#
_cell.length_a   1.000
_cell.length_b   1.000
_cell.length_c   1.000
_cell.angle_alpha   90.00
_cell.angle_beta   90.00
_cell.angle_gamma   90.00
#
_symmetry.space_group_name_H-M   'P 1'
#
loop_
_entity.id
_entity.type
_entity.pdbx_description
1 polymer ?
#
loop_
_entity_poly.entity_id
_entity_poly.type
_entity_poly.pdbx_seq_one_letter_code
_entity_poly.pdbx_strand_id
1 'polypeptide(L)'
;MDEFDKRNPVLDPEKKSLASEDEFFGPFWSVRKTGDNFVLRYISGEVGGRLKELEITKEEFEFIRNGEIDINSVLLKYGAY
;
A
#
# COMPACT_ATOMS: atom_id res chain seq x y z
N MET A 1 14.56 -37.65 1.76
CA MET A 1 13.65 -37.22 2.83
C MET A 1 13.83 -35.72 3.00
N ASP A 2 13.11 -34.99 2.15
CA ASP A 2 11.80 -34.37 2.44
C ASP A 2 12.06 -33.08 3.24
N GLU A 3 12.20 -31.96 2.53
CA GLU A 3 11.13 -30.99 2.34
C GLU A 3 10.92 -30.12 3.59
N PHE A 4 11.31 -28.84 3.52
CA PHE A 4 10.35 -27.74 3.53
C PHE A 4 11.10 -26.42 3.33
N ASP A 5 11.05 -25.96 2.08
CA ASP A 5 11.13 -24.55 1.71
C ASP A 5 10.13 -23.77 2.59
N LYS A 6 10.65 -23.03 3.57
CA LYS A 6 9.90 -21.98 4.26
C LYS A 6 10.57 -20.67 3.93
N ARG A 7 10.35 -20.21 2.70
CA ARG A 7 10.34 -18.78 2.36
C ARG A 7 9.30 -18.10 3.25
N ASN A 8 9.72 -17.81 4.48
CA ASN A 8 9.03 -16.86 5.32
C ASN A 8 9.51 -15.50 4.79
N PRO A 9 8.68 -14.69 4.09
CA PRO A 9 9.06 -13.30 3.92
C PRO A 9 9.22 -12.75 5.33
N VAL A 10 10.46 -12.42 5.69
CA VAL A 10 10.76 -11.69 6.92
C VAL A 10 9.93 -10.42 6.80
N LEU A 11 8.78 -10.38 7.46
CA LEU A 11 8.07 -9.15 7.75
C LEU A 11 9.03 -8.40 8.65
N ASP A 12 9.84 -7.53 8.07
CA ASP A 12 10.85 -6.73 8.77
C ASP A 12 10.23 -6.14 10.05
N PRO A 13 10.59 -6.64 11.25
CA PRO A 13 9.96 -6.20 12.48
C PRO A 13 10.47 -4.82 12.95
N GLU A 14 11.33 -4.16 12.16
CA GLU A 14 12.00 -2.90 12.54
C GLU A 14 11.38 -1.63 11.97
N LYS A 15 10.23 -1.69 11.29
CA LYS A 15 9.49 -0.47 10.94
C LYS A 15 8.30 -0.26 11.85
N LYS A 16 8.58 -0.18 13.17
CA LYS A 16 7.92 0.83 14.02
C LYS A 16 8.42 2.21 13.58
N SER A 17 8.15 2.58 12.34
CA SER A 17 8.33 3.97 11.94
C SER A 17 7.25 4.72 12.70
N LEU A 18 7.71 5.64 13.55
CA LEU A 18 7.02 6.88 13.88
C LEU A 18 6.08 7.25 12.71
N ALA A 19 4.88 7.74 12.99
CA ALA A 19 4.02 8.35 11.99
C ALA A 19 4.79 9.51 11.33
N SER A 20 5.66 9.17 10.38
CA SER A 20 6.47 10.08 9.60
C SER A 20 5.53 10.69 8.59
N GLU A 21 5.82 11.92 8.18
CA GLU A 21 5.09 12.64 7.12
C GLU A 21 5.00 11.88 5.77
N ASP A 22 5.63 10.71 5.72
CA ASP A 22 5.77 9.77 4.63
C ASP A 22 4.71 8.64 4.62
N GLU A 23 3.86 8.51 5.65
CA GLU A 23 2.80 7.49 5.67
C GLU A 23 1.47 8.07 6.18
N PHE A 24 0.38 7.77 5.46
CA PHE A 24 -0.95 8.19 5.84
C PHE A 24 -1.97 7.07 5.65
N PHE A 25 -3.01 7.08 6.49
CA PHE A 25 -3.97 5.99 6.62
C PHE A 25 -5.38 6.50 6.34
N GLY A 26 -6.10 5.74 5.53
CA GLY A 26 -7.54 5.81 5.41
C GLY A 26 -8.22 4.62 6.10
N PRO A 27 -9.55 4.54 6.02
CA PRO A 27 -10.33 3.50 6.72
C PRO A 27 -10.05 2.07 6.22
N PHE A 28 -9.72 1.89 4.93
CA PHE A 28 -9.49 0.57 4.31
C PHE A 28 -8.25 0.54 3.41
N TRP A 29 -7.38 1.54 3.56
CA TRP A 29 -6.21 1.74 2.72
C TRP A 29 -5.15 2.53 3.49
N SER A 30 -3.91 2.46 3.05
CA SER A 30 -2.80 3.26 3.57
C SER A 30 -1.85 3.58 2.43
N VAL A 31 -1.26 4.76 2.41
CA VAL A 31 -0.22 5.11 1.45
C VAL A 31 1.07 5.38 2.19
N ARG A 32 2.16 4.82 1.68
CA ARG A 32 3.50 4.94 2.26
C ARG A 32 4.52 5.31 1.21
N LYS A 33 5.35 6.30 1.50
CA LYS A 33 6.60 6.55 0.78
C LYS A 33 7.72 5.69 1.37
N THR A 34 8.39 4.94 0.50
CA THR A 34 9.51 4.06 0.85
C THR A 34 10.71 4.44 -0.01
N GLY A 35 11.58 5.30 0.51
CA GLY A 35 12.69 5.87 -0.27
C GLY A 35 12.15 6.79 -1.38
N ASP A 36 12.42 6.42 -2.63
CA ASP A 36 11.95 7.12 -3.83
C ASP A 36 10.59 6.61 -4.36
N ASN A 37 10.09 5.49 -3.82
CA ASN A 37 8.85 4.86 -4.27
C ASN A 37 7.67 5.24 -3.39
N PHE A 38 6.47 5.26 -3.96
CA PHE A 38 5.21 5.54 -3.27
C PHE A 38 4.28 4.36 -3.45
N VAL A 39 3.79 3.80 -2.34
CA VAL A 39 3.02 2.56 -2.34
C VAL A 39 1.68 2.79 -1.68
N LEU A 40 0.60 2.58 -2.43
CA LEU A 40 -0.77 2.50 -1.94
C LEU A 40 -1.10 1.05 -1.58
N ARG A 41 -1.47 0.82 -0.34
CA ARG A 41 -2.03 -0.45 0.14
C ARG A 41 -3.52 -0.30 0.32
N TYR A 42 -4.29 -1.28 -0.13
CA TYR A 42 -5.74 -1.25 -0.02
C TYR A 42 -6.28 -2.67 0.13
N ILE A 43 -7.44 -2.82 0.75
CA ILE A 43 -8.15 -4.10 0.82
C ILE A 43 -8.98 -4.24 -0.46
N SER A 44 -8.72 -5.27 -1.28
CA SER A 44 -9.53 -5.53 -2.47
C SER A 44 -10.92 -6.03 -2.08
N GLY A 45 -11.93 -5.70 -2.89
CA GLY A 45 -13.31 -6.12 -2.69
C GLY A 45 -13.57 -7.60 -3.03
N GLU A 46 -12.53 -8.35 -3.36
CA GLU A 46 -12.61 -9.76 -3.70
C GLU A 46 -13.04 -10.61 -2.48
N VAL A 47 -13.68 -11.75 -2.76
CA VAL A 47 -14.12 -12.68 -1.71
C VAL A 47 -12.90 -13.12 -0.89
N GLY A 48 -12.86 -12.67 0.37
CA GLY A 48 -11.76 -12.91 1.30
C GLY A 48 -10.92 -11.68 1.67
N GLY A 49 -11.18 -10.51 1.08
CA GLY A 49 -10.59 -9.22 1.51
C GLY A 49 -9.07 -9.27 1.56
N ARG A 50 -8.42 -9.34 0.39
CA ARG A 50 -6.95 -9.43 0.33
C ARG A 50 -6.34 -8.04 0.36
N LEU A 51 -5.31 -7.87 1.19
CA LEU A 51 -4.48 -6.68 1.13
C LEU A 51 -3.69 -6.72 -0.18
N LYS A 52 -3.84 -5.69 -1.00
CA LYS A 52 -3.06 -5.46 -2.22
C LYS A 52 -2.20 -4.23 -2.05
N GLU A 53 -1.08 -4.21 -2.75
CA GLU A 53 -0.15 -3.08 -2.81
C GLU A 53 -0.01 -2.64 -4.27
N LEU A 54 0.01 -1.34 -4.47
CA LEU A 54 0.10 -0.69 -5.77
C LEU A 54 1.16 0.42 -5.69
N GLU A 55 2.11 0.41 -6.60
CA GLU A 55 3.06 1.52 -6.74
C GLU A 55 2.38 2.68 -7.47
N ILE A 56 2.36 3.84 -6.83
CA ILE A 56 1.79 5.09 -7.34
C ILE A 56 2.90 6.11 -7.56
N THR A 57 2.57 7.16 -8.30
CA THR A 57 3.50 8.27 -8.49
C THR A 57 3.53 9.20 -7.28
N LYS A 58 4.61 9.99 -7.16
CA LYS A 58 4.70 11.08 -6.16
C LYS A 58 3.50 12.03 -6.25
N GLU A 59 3.13 12.38 -7.48
CA GLU A 59 2.04 13.31 -7.73
C GLU A 59 0.71 12.75 -7.21
N GLU A 60 0.42 11.46 -7.44
CA GLU A 60 -0.76 10.80 -6.89
C GLU A 60 -0.71 10.72 -5.36
N PHE A 61 0.45 10.46 -4.77
CA PHE A 61 0.62 10.51 -3.32
C PHE A 61 0.23 11.88 -2.75
N GLU A 62 0.69 12.96 -3.37
CA GLU A 62 0.39 14.33 -2.94
C GLU A 62 -1.10 14.66 -3.13
N PHE A 63 -1.69 14.28 -4.26
CA PHE A 63 -3.12 14.50 -4.51
C PHE A 63 -4.02 13.74 -3.53
N ILE A 64 -3.72 12.47 -3.22
CA ILE A 64 -4.48 11.71 -2.23
C ILE A 64 -4.29 12.34 -0.84
N ARG A 65 -3.06 12.74 -0.50
CA ARG A 65 -2.76 13.39 0.80
C ARG A 65 -3.51 14.70 0.99
N ASN A 66 -3.64 15.50 -0.07
CA ASN A 66 -4.38 16.77 -0.05
C ASN A 66 -5.90 16.58 -0.18
N GLY A 67 -6.37 15.36 -0.46
CA GLY A 67 -7.78 15.07 -0.74
C GLY A 67 -8.26 15.62 -2.08
N GLU A 68 -7.35 15.90 -3.01
CA GLU A 68 -7.66 16.39 -4.36
C GLU A 68 -8.20 15.28 -5.27
N ILE A 69 -7.78 14.03 -5.04
CA ILE A 69 -8.29 12.85 -5.74
C ILE A 69 -8.69 11.75 -4.75
N ASP A 70 -9.72 10.98 -5.13
CA ASP A 70 -10.15 9.81 -4.38
C ASP A 70 -9.32 8.58 -4.76
N ILE A 71 -9.09 7.69 -3.80
CA ILE A 71 -8.32 6.47 -4.03
C ILE A 71 -8.97 5.54 -5.05
N ASN A 72 -10.30 5.49 -5.14
CA ASN A 72 -10.97 4.68 -6.14
C ASN A 72 -10.62 5.17 -7.56
N SER A 73 -10.39 6.46 -7.77
CA SER A 73 -9.95 7.00 -9.06
C SER A 73 -8.54 6.52 -9.43
N VAL A 74 -7.65 6.46 -8.44
CA VAL A 74 -6.30 5.92 -8.62
C VAL A 74 -6.38 4.42 -8.90
N LEU A 75 -7.13 3.65 -8.11
CA LEU A 75 -7.31 2.21 -8.34
C LEU A 75 -7.90 1.92 -9.73
N LEU A 76 -8.90 2.68 -10.17
CA LEU A 76 -9.50 2.57 -11.50
C LEU A 76 -8.47 2.81 -12.62
N LYS A 77 -7.62 3.85 -12.48
CA LYS A 77 -6.56 4.17 -13.45
C LYS A 77 -5.59 3.02 -13.64
N TYR A 78 -5.30 2.28 -12.57
CA TYR A 78 -4.41 1.12 -12.58
C TYR A 78 -5.14 -0.22 -12.85
N GLY A 79 -6.46 -0.20 -13.07
CA GLY A 79 -7.26 -1.41 -13.28
C GLY A 79 -7.36 -2.30 -12.03
N ALA A 80 -7.14 -1.71 -10.85
CA ALA A 80 -7.21 -2.36 -9.55
C ALA A 80 -8.64 -2.30 -9.00
N TYR A 81 -9.24 -3.47 -8.71
CA TYR A 81 -10.53 -3.64 -8.01
C TYR A 81 -10.39 -4.79 -6.97
#